data_AF-A0A5P9HR78-F1
#
_entry.id   AF-A0A5P9HR78-F1
#
_cell.length_a   1.000
_cell.length_b   1.000
_cell.length_c   1.000
_cell.angle_alpha   90.00
_cell.angle_beta   90.00
_cell.angle_gamma   90.00
#
_symmetry.space_group_name_H-M   'P 1'
#
loop_
_entity.id
_entity.type
_entity.pdbx_description
1 polymer ?
#
loop_
_entity_poly.entity_id
_entity_poly.type
_entity_poly.pdbx_seq_one_letter_code
_entity_poly.pdbx_strand_id
1 'polypeptide(L)'
;MTLYIEDCSCKDQTCKCNGKNQKGVSDLIKEEICGVFNIDPLKNPYAPVWEADCCIDLVFGTLSVYYESGFCEEVEVFVNCEKDSGVSVPLGNTRTRTYANLRKVAIEIKDLKKESGRVQYIPPLNKETTCRGRYCLTIYYKVKKPKRC
;
A
#
# COMPACT_ATOMS: atom_id res chain seq x y z
N MET A 1 21.00 -9.03 -9.58
CA MET A 1 21.03 -10.18 -8.67
C MET A 1 19.66 -10.27 -8.04
N THR A 2 18.81 -11.12 -8.57
CA THR A 2 17.39 -11.24 -8.16
C THR A 2 17.33 -12.31 -7.07
N LEU A 3 17.03 -11.91 -5.83
CA LEU A 3 16.78 -12.86 -4.76
C LEU A 3 15.35 -13.36 -4.92
N TYR A 4 15.21 -14.61 -5.37
CA TYR A 4 13.94 -15.33 -5.34
C TYR A 4 13.59 -15.59 -3.88
N ILE A 5 12.55 -14.93 -3.37
CA ILE A 5 11.91 -15.34 -2.12
C ILE A 5 10.96 -16.46 -2.52
N GLU A 6 11.37 -17.71 -2.24
CA GLU A 6 10.52 -18.88 -2.40
C GLU A 6 9.28 -18.76 -1.50
N ASP A 7 8.14 -19.16 -2.08
CA ASP A 7 6.77 -18.99 -1.59
C ASP A 7 6.57 -19.13 -0.07
N CYS A 8 6.15 -18.04 0.57
CA CYS A 8 5.54 -18.10 1.90
C CYS A 8 4.06 -18.50 1.75
N SER A 9 3.76 -19.80 1.82
CA SER A 9 2.38 -20.29 1.87
C SER A 9 1.82 -20.21 3.30
N CYS A 10 0.93 -19.26 3.54
CA CYS A 10 0.12 -19.19 4.76
C CYS A 10 -1.08 -20.14 4.66
N LYS A 11 -0.94 -21.39 5.15
CA LYS A 11 -2.07 -22.26 5.50
C LYS A 11 -2.06 -22.51 7.01
N ASP A 12 -3.23 -22.43 7.64
CA ASP A 12 -3.47 -22.82 9.03
C ASP A 12 -2.61 -22.13 10.10
N GLN A 13 -2.65 -20.79 10.15
CA GLN A 13 -2.05 -19.96 11.22
C GLN A 13 -0.56 -20.24 11.53
N THR A 14 0.15 -20.93 10.65
CA THR A 14 1.55 -21.31 10.84
C THR A 14 2.37 -20.86 9.63
N CYS A 15 3.10 -19.76 9.80
CA CYS A 15 4.07 -19.30 8.81
C CYS A 15 5.37 -20.12 8.94
N LYS A 16 5.62 -21.08 8.04
CA LYS A 16 6.90 -21.80 7.97
C LYS A 16 7.82 -21.17 6.92
N CYS A 17 8.77 -20.35 7.38
CA CYS A 17 9.87 -19.89 6.53
C CYS A 17 11.02 -20.91 6.60
N ASN A 18 11.33 -21.60 5.49
CA ASN A 18 12.46 -22.54 5.43
C ASN A 18 13.80 -21.78 5.28
N GLY A 19 14.26 -21.17 6.37
CA GLY A 19 15.59 -20.54 6.43
C GLY A 19 16.62 -21.47 7.08
N LYS A 20 17.64 -21.90 6.32
CA LYS A 20 18.82 -22.57 6.88
C LYS A 20 19.53 -21.65 7.90
N ASN A 21 19.95 -22.23 9.03
CA ASN A 21 20.65 -21.58 10.13
C ASN A 21 21.76 -20.63 9.67
N GLN A 22 21.55 -19.32 9.80
CA GLN A 22 22.64 -18.34 9.86
C GLN A 22 22.60 -17.61 11.21
N LYS A 23 23.63 -17.88 12.02
CA LYS A 23 24.09 -16.99 13.09
C LYS A 23 24.73 -15.79 12.40
N GLY A 24 24.14 -14.62 12.54
CA GLY A 24 24.59 -13.40 11.87
C GLY A 24 23.52 -12.33 12.02
N VAL A 25 23.96 -11.08 12.04
CA VAL A 25 23.17 -9.85 12.15
C VAL A 25 21.88 -9.96 11.32
N SER A 26 20.73 -9.55 11.87
CA SER A 26 19.53 -9.38 11.04
C SER A 26 19.79 -8.17 10.14
N ASP A 27 20.34 -8.41 8.96
CA ASP A 27 20.63 -7.33 8.01
C ASP A 27 19.36 -6.54 7.76
N LEU A 28 19.49 -5.21 7.84
CA LEU A 28 18.40 -4.32 7.49
C LEU A 28 18.23 -4.38 5.97
N ILE A 29 17.12 -4.92 5.52
CA ILE A 29 16.77 -5.02 4.10
C ILE A 29 16.12 -3.71 3.70
N LYS A 30 16.57 -3.16 2.57
CA LYS A 30 15.92 -2.04 1.89
C LYS A 30 15.26 -2.57 0.62
N GLU A 31 14.00 -2.21 0.42
CA GLU A 31 13.25 -2.53 -0.79
C GLU A 31 12.55 -1.27 -1.31
N GLU A 32 12.45 -1.16 -2.63
CA GLU A 32 11.80 -0.05 -3.32
C GLU A 32 10.74 -0.60 -4.27
N ILE A 33 9.50 -0.16 -4.05
CA ILE A 33 8.31 -0.63 -4.74
C ILE A 33 7.67 0.59 -5.38
N CYS A 34 7.92 0.81 -6.67
CA CYS A 34 7.25 1.86 -7.43
C CYS A 34 6.21 1.27 -8.37
N GLY A 35 5.13 2.00 -8.60
CA GLY A 35 4.04 1.57 -9.47
C GLY A 35 3.12 2.69 -9.88
N VAL A 36 2.09 2.31 -10.63
CA VAL A 36 1.02 3.18 -11.10
C VAL A 36 -0.28 2.67 -10.48
N PHE A 37 -1.07 3.57 -9.91
CA PHE A 37 -2.43 3.25 -9.50
C PHE A 37 -3.43 3.72 -10.55
N ASN A 38 -4.49 2.94 -10.75
CA ASN A 38 -5.56 3.20 -11.71
C ASN A 38 -6.88 2.74 -11.10
N ILE A 39 -7.61 3.66 -10.48
CA ILE A 39 -8.78 3.40 -9.65
C ILE A 39 -10.04 3.77 -10.45
N ASP A 40 -10.87 2.78 -10.74
CA ASP A 40 -12.21 2.98 -11.29
C ASP A 40 -13.20 3.08 -10.12
N PRO A 41 -13.70 4.28 -9.78
CA PRO A 41 -14.59 4.50 -8.64
C PRO A 41 -15.89 3.70 -8.71
N LEU A 42 -16.33 3.30 -9.92
CA LEU A 42 -17.57 2.57 -10.13
C LEU A 42 -17.40 1.06 -9.91
N LYS A 43 -16.18 0.55 -10.02
CA LYS A 43 -15.87 -0.89 -9.88
C LYS A 43 -15.18 -1.20 -8.57
N ASN A 44 -14.10 -0.48 -8.29
CA ASN A 44 -13.25 -0.70 -7.14
C ASN A 44 -12.56 0.61 -6.74
N PRO A 45 -13.04 1.32 -5.69
CA PRO A 45 -12.49 2.61 -5.26
C PRO A 45 -11.17 2.49 -4.48
N TYR A 46 -10.43 1.40 -4.71
CA TYR A 46 -9.29 0.97 -3.90
C TYR A 46 -8.17 0.40 -4.79
N ALA A 47 -6.93 0.82 -4.52
CA ALA A 47 -5.71 0.25 -5.08
C ALA A 47 -4.77 -0.21 -3.95
N PRO A 48 -4.51 -1.53 -3.80
CA PRO A 48 -3.51 -2.00 -2.86
C PRO A 48 -2.11 -1.61 -3.36
N VAL A 49 -1.29 -1.06 -2.47
CA VAL A 49 0.12 -0.73 -2.76
C VAL A 49 1.04 -1.79 -2.22
N TRP A 50 0.88 -2.16 -0.94
CA TRP A 50 1.75 -3.12 -0.27
C TRP A 50 1.13 -3.63 1.04
N GLU A 51 1.45 -4.87 1.41
CA GLU A 51 1.07 -5.48 2.68
C GLU A 51 2.23 -6.34 3.21
N ALA A 52 2.49 -6.24 4.51
CA ALA A 52 3.58 -6.93 5.16
C ALA A 52 3.25 -8.40 5.40
N ASP A 53 4.16 -9.29 5.04
CA ASP A 53 4.08 -10.68 5.47
C ASP A 53 4.30 -10.84 6.98
N CYS A 54 3.75 -11.92 7.54
CA CYS A 54 3.87 -12.28 8.97
C CYS A 54 5.33 -12.40 9.46
N CYS A 55 6.25 -12.71 8.56
CA CYS A 55 7.67 -12.90 8.85
C CYS A 55 8.49 -11.60 8.79
N ILE A 56 7.87 -10.46 8.49
CA ILE A 56 8.57 -9.18 8.36
C ILE A 56 8.38 -8.34 9.62
N ASP A 57 9.48 -7.83 10.18
CA ASP A 57 9.49 -6.74 11.16
C ASP A 57 9.96 -5.46 10.47
N LEU A 58 8.99 -4.61 10.13
CA LEU A 58 9.26 -3.35 9.46
C LEU A 58 9.75 -2.31 10.48
N VAL A 59 10.83 -1.61 10.11
CA VAL A 59 11.44 -0.57 10.93
C VAL A 59 10.83 0.79 10.59
N PHE A 60 10.87 1.18 9.32
CA PHE A 60 10.15 2.34 8.79
C PHE A 60 9.98 2.22 7.28
N GLY A 61 9.03 2.97 6.73
CA GLY A 61 8.83 3.08 5.29
C GLY A 61 8.43 4.49 4.87
N THR A 62 8.90 4.94 3.72
CA THR A 62 8.56 6.22 3.12
C THR A 62 7.75 5.99 1.86
N LEU A 63 6.51 6.48 1.85
CA LEU A 63 5.64 6.45 0.69
C LEU A 63 5.58 7.84 0.07
N SER A 64 5.80 7.91 -1.24
CA SER A 64 5.48 9.07 -2.07
C SER A 64 4.36 8.71 -3.02
N VAL A 65 3.34 9.56 -3.11
CA VAL A 65 2.21 9.40 -4.02
C VAL A 65 2.04 10.68 -4.80
N TYR A 66 1.94 10.55 -6.12
CA TYR A 66 1.61 11.62 -7.07
C TYR A 66 0.27 11.32 -7.71
N TYR A 67 -0.70 12.23 -7.56
CA TYR A 67 -2.01 12.09 -8.18
C TYR A 67 -2.02 12.88 -9.51
N GLU A 68 -2.04 12.16 -10.63
CA GLU A 68 -1.78 12.71 -11.97
C GLU A 68 -3.05 13.24 -12.63
N SER A 69 -4.10 12.41 -12.68
CA SER A 69 -5.36 12.73 -13.36
C SER A 69 -6.51 11.95 -12.75
N GLY A 70 -7.73 12.51 -12.80
CA GLY A 70 -8.92 11.80 -12.35
C GLY A 70 -10.10 12.73 -12.10
N PHE A 71 -11.20 12.18 -11.61
CA PHE A 71 -12.42 12.94 -11.39
C PHE A 71 -12.45 13.65 -10.03
N CYS A 72 -11.87 13.05 -8.98
CA CYS A 72 -11.83 13.61 -7.64
C CYS A 72 -10.70 14.64 -7.50
N GLU A 73 -10.86 15.57 -6.55
CA GLU A 73 -9.85 16.61 -6.29
C GLU A 73 -8.68 16.09 -5.47
N GLU A 74 -8.89 15.00 -4.73
CA GLU A 74 -7.85 14.33 -3.96
C GLU A 74 -8.08 12.82 -3.90
N VAL A 75 -6.98 12.09 -3.69
CA VAL A 75 -7.01 10.67 -3.30
C VAL A 75 -6.46 10.55 -1.89
N GLU A 76 -6.86 9.50 -1.18
CA GLU A 76 -6.37 9.25 0.16
C GLU A 76 -5.47 8.03 0.23
N VAL A 77 -4.39 8.17 0.99
CA VAL A 77 -3.54 7.04 1.36
C VAL A 77 -4.04 6.46 2.67
N PHE A 78 -4.43 5.19 2.69
CA PHE A 78 -4.74 4.44 3.90
C PHE A 78 -3.53 3.65 4.36
N VAL A 79 -3.18 3.82 5.65
CA VAL A 79 -2.11 3.07 6.30
C VAL A 79 -2.69 2.24 7.43
N ASN A 80 -2.27 0.97 7.52
CA ASN A 80 -2.61 0.05 8.61
C ASN A 80 -4.12 -0.12 8.90
N CYS A 81 -4.99 0.17 7.92
CA CYS A 81 -6.45 0.19 8.09
C CYS A 81 -6.96 1.18 9.15
N GLU A 82 -6.14 2.15 9.58
CA GLU A 82 -6.54 3.16 10.54
C GLU A 82 -7.22 4.33 9.82
N LYS A 83 -8.51 4.56 10.10
CA LYS A 83 -9.33 5.61 9.46
C LYS A 83 -8.77 7.02 9.59
N ASP A 84 -8.00 7.28 10.64
CA ASP A 84 -7.47 8.62 10.97
C ASP A 84 -5.97 8.79 10.66
N SER A 85 -5.32 7.75 10.11
CA SER A 85 -3.89 7.80 9.77
C SER A 85 -3.62 8.30 8.34
N GLY A 86 -4.69 8.50 7.57
CA GLY A 86 -4.61 8.74 6.14
C GLY A 86 -4.02 10.10 5.75
N VAL A 87 -3.50 10.18 4.53
CA VAL A 87 -2.98 11.44 3.95
C VAL A 87 -3.72 11.71 2.65
N SER A 88 -4.37 12.88 2.56
CA SER A 88 -4.93 13.37 1.30
C SER A 88 -3.84 13.88 0.36
N VAL A 89 -3.93 13.45 -0.89
CA VAL A 89 -3.03 13.80 -2.00
C VAL A 89 -3.85 14.54 -3.04
N PRO A 90 -3.72 15.88 -3.13
CA PRO A 90 -4.46 16.67 -4.10
C PRO A 90 -4.06 16.35 -5.54
N LEU A 91 -4.98 16.56 -6.47
CA LEU A 91 -4.76 16.41 -7.91
C LEU A 91 -3.60 17.31 -8.37
N GLY A 92 -2.73 16.76 -9.21
CA GLY A 92 -1.54 17.42 -9.71
C GLY A 92 -0.41 17.59 -8.68
N ASN A 93 -0.56 17.06 -7.45
CA ASN A 93 0.43 17.20 -6.39
C ASN A 93 1.05 15.87 -5.97
N THR A 94 2.24 15.97 -5.39
CA THR A 94 2.93 14.86 -4.72
C THR A 94 2.87 15.05 -3.22
N ARG A 95 2.57 13.98 -2.49
CA ARG A 95 2.74 13.92 -1.04
C ARG A 95 3.69 12.79 -0.68
N THR A 96 4.59 13.07 0.25
CA THR A 96 5.53 12.09 0.80
C THR A 96 5.37 12.02 2.30
N ARG A 97 5.29 10.82 2.85
CA ARG A 97 5.23 10.60 4.30
C ARG A 97 6.01 9.36 4.70
N THR A 98 6.67 9.46 5.84
CA THR A 98 7.37 8.33 6.48
C THR A 98 6.53 7.81 7.63
N TYR A 99 6.38 6.48 7.68
CA TYR A 99 5.58 5.76 8.64
C TYR A 99 6.48 4.83 9.46
N ALA A 100 6.31 4.86 10.78
CA ALA A 100 6.78 3.81 11.66
C ALA A 100 5.74 2.68 11.68
N ASN A 101 6.17 1.42 11.84
CA ASN A 101 5.29 0.25 11.95
C ASN A 101 4.28 0.10 10.79
N LEU A 102 4.70 0.44 9.57
CA LEU A 102 3.93 0.19 8.35
C LEU A 102 3.68 -1.33 8.18
N ARG A 103 2.41 -1.71 8.07
CA ARG A 103 1.94 -3.08 7.82
C ARG A 103 1.15 -3.18 6.53
N LYS A 104 0.40 -2.14 6.18
CA LYS A 104 -0.42 -2.12 4.96
C LYS A 104 -0.54 -0.71 4.43
N VAL A 105 -0.49 -0.58 3.10
CA VAL A 105 -0.69 0.67 2.37
C VAL A 105 -1.66 0.45 1.24
N ALA A 106 -2.61 1.37 1.10
CA ALA A 106 -3.49 1.44 -0.06
C ALA A 106 -3.80 2.89 -0.42
N ILE A 107 -4.26 3.08 -1.66
CA ILE A 107 -4.76 4.37 -2.16
C ILE A 107 -6.26 4.18 -2.43
N GLU A 108 -7.07 5.05 -1.87
CA GLU A 108 -8.53 5.04 -1.97
C GLU A 108 -9.05 6.40 -2.41
N ILE A 109 -10.27 6.41 -2.94
CA ILE A 109 -11.00 7.64 -3.21
C ILE A 109 -12.04 7.84 -2.11
N LYS A 110 -11.88 8.89 -1.29
CA LYS A 110 -12.97 9.37 -0.44
C LYS A 110 -13.97 10.15 -1.29
N ASP A 111 -15.23 10.16 -0.84
CA ASP A 111 -16.38 10.81 -1.49
C ASP A 111 -17.15 10.02 -2.56
N LEU A 112 -17.30 8.70 -2.39
CA LEU A 112 -18.48 8.03 -2.94
C LEU A 112 -19.69 8.34 -2.04
N LYS A 113 -20.44 9.40 -2.34
CA LYS A 113 -21.75 9.63 -1.70
C LYS A 113 -22.64 8.40 -1.96
N LYS A 114 -22.83 7.59 -0.92
CA LYS A 114 -23.83 6.52 -0.90
C LYS A 114 -25.13 7.12 -0.39
N GLU A 115 -25.97 7.64 -1.29
CA GLU A 115 -27.36 7.89 -0.96
C GLU A 115 -28.18 6.64 -1.29
N SER A 116 -28.89 6.10 -0.29
CA SER A 116 -29.94 5.09 -0.50
C SER A 116 -29.47 3.77 -1.17
N GLY A 117 -28.26 3.30 -0.84
CA GLY A 117 -27.73 2.03 -1.35
C GLY A 117 -27.36 2.02 -2.84
N ARG A 118 -27.40 3.18 -3.51
CA ARG A 118 -26.90 3.37 -4.88
C ARG A 118 -25.81 4.44 -4.85
N VAL A 119 -24.65 4.12 -5.39
CA VAL A 119 -23.58 5.10 -5.60
C VAL A 119 -24.03 6.01 -6.74
N GLN A 120 -24.64 7.15 -6.43
CA GLN A 120 -24.97 8.17 -7.42
C GLN A 120 -23.91 9.28 -7.33
N TYR A 121 -23.08 9.36 -8.35
CA TYR A 121 -22.25 10.52 -8.58
C TYR A 121 -22.34 10.92 -10.05
N ILE A 122 -22.57 12.21 -10.28
CA ILE A 122 -22.62 12.82 -11.61
C ILE A 122 -21.19 13.27 -11.91
N PRO A 123 -20.46 12.60 -12.82
CA PRO A 123 -19.13 13.04 -13.19
C PRO A 123 -19.21 14.47 -13.74
N PRO A 124 -18.28 15.38 -13.37
CA PRO A 124 -18.16 16.65 -14.08
C PRO A 124 -17.94 16.32 -15.56
N LEU A 125 -18.75 16.92 -16.45
CA LEU A 125 -18.96 16.50 -17.84
C LEU A 125 -17.70 16.26 -18.71
N ASN A 126 -16.51 16.62 -18.23
CA ASN A 126 -15.23 16.59 -18.95
C ASN A 126 -14.04 15.96 -18.17
N LYS A 127 -14.22 15.21 -17.08
CA LYS A 127 -13.09 14.56 -16.37
C LYS A 127 -12.98 13.07 -16.67
N GLU A 128 -11.74 12.56 -16.74
CA GLU A 128 -11.46 11.13 -16.81
C GLU A 128 -12.22 10.40 -15.68
N THR A 129 -12.96 9.35 -16.02
CA THR A 129 -13.75 8.57 -15.05
C THR A 129 -12.88 7.75 -14.10
N THR A 130 -11.58 7.69 -14.34
CA THR A 130 -10.64 6.82 -13.62
C THR A 130 -9.55 7.67 -13.00
N CYS A 131 -9.25 7.46 -11.73
CA CYS A 131 -8.19 8.16 -11.02
C CYS A 131 -6.86 7.46 -11.23
N ARG A 132 -5.86 8.21 -11.68
CA ARG A 132 -4.55 7.73 -12.06
C ARG A 132 -3.46 8.50 -11.37
N GLY A 133 -2.38 7.80 -11.07
CA GLY A 133 -1.19 8.41 -10.55
C GLY A 133 -0.12 7.38 -10.28
N ARG A 134 0.93 7.83 -9.59
CA ARG A 134 2.13 7.05 -9.37
C ARG A 134 2.44 6.99 -7.89
N TYR A 135 3.03 5.91 -7.47
CA TYR A 135 3.54 5.78 -6.12
C TYR A 135 4.94 5.22 -6.14
N CYS A 136 5.72 5.56 -5.13
CA CYS A 136 6.89 4.80 -4.77
C CYS A 136 7.02 4.66 -3.26
N LEU A 137 7.22 3.43 -2.82
CA LEU A 137 7.35 3.03 -1.44
C LEU A 137 8.76 2.49 -1.21
N THR A 138 9.53 3.14 -0.36
CA THR A 138 10.81 2.63 0.12
C THR A 138 10.61 2.07 1.53
N ILE A 139 10.84 0.78 1.73
CA ILE A 139 10.71 0.12 3.03
C ILE A 139 12.07 -0.35 3.55
N TYR A 140 12.22 -0.28 4.87
CA TYR A 140 13.35 -0.81 5.61
C TYR A 140 12.84 -1.81 6.63
N TYR A 141 13.20 -3.07 6.49
CA TYR A 141 12.68 -4.14 7.33
C TYR A 141 13.75 -5.18 7.69
N LYS A 142 13.41 -6.00 8.69
CA LYS A 142 14.18 -7.16 9.10
C LYS A 142 13.31 -8.39 8.93
N VAL A 143 13.89 -9.48 8.44
CA VAL A 143 13.20 -10.77 8.39
C VAL A 143 13.29 -11.41 9.78
N LYS A 144 12.14 -11.74 10.37
CA LYS A 144 12.08 -12.52 11.59
C LYS A 144 12.69 -13.89 11.32
N LYS A 145 13.58 -14.35 12.20
CA LYS A 145 13.94 -15.77 12.23
C LYS A 145 12.66 -16.57 12.46
N PRO A 146 12.43 -17.69 11.73
CA PRO A 146 11.31 -18.56 12.01
C PRO A 146 11.38 -18.97 13.48
N LYS A 147 10.42 -18.53 14.29
CA LYS A 147 10.22 -19.10 15.61
C LYS A 147 9.59 -20.46 15.39
N ARG A 148 10.31 -21.54 15.72
CA ARG A 148 9.67 -22.83 15.94
C ARG A 148 8.67 -22.61 17.10
N CYS A 149 7.38 -22.69 16.81
CA CYS A 149 6.37 -22.88 17.84
C CYS A 149 6.53 -24.28 18.43
#